data_AF-F2K0V4-F1
#
_entry.id   AF-F2K0V4-F1
#
_cell.length_a   1.000
_cell.length_b   1.000
_cell.length_c   1.000
_cell.angle_alpha   90.00
_cell.angle_beta   90.00
_cell.angle_gamma   90.00
#
_symmetry.space_group_name_H-M   'P 1'
#
loop_
_entity.id
_entity.type
_entity.pdbx_description
1 polymer ?
#
loop_
_entity_poly.entity_id
_entity_poly.type
_entity_poly.pdbx_seq_one_letter_code
_entity_poly.pdbx_strand_id
1 'polypeptide(L)'
;MSVYCRTRSRVTLVLGMMLSGVLNANTLLKDNEPRGAKWVSQPTIRVQLNAKDRAVLSSQLSGRIKTLTLKEGQSFKKGQTLVEFDCDIYKAKLDYAKAAAQAAEQKRAVAKRLDNLQSISVMEVNQAESDTLMAQAERRIGEIMVSRCGVYAPFNGRVVKRLVQQGEFVSEGEPILEVYSSKVYEVALIVPSRWISEIKIGHAFQVKLDETQQIYNAKVTRLGAVIDPLSQSFTVFGEILKTPNVRLIPGMSGNAYFDPSQWTSTTENVR
;
A
#
# COMPACT_ATOMS: atom_id res chain seq x y z
N MET A 1 10.94 72.54 9.56
CA MET A 1 11.47 73.90 9.28
C MET A 1 12.57 73.74 8.26
N SER A 2 12.24 73.95 6.99
CA SER A 2 12.55 75.18 6.24
C SER A 2 14.06 75.42 6.09
N VAL A 3 14.64 75.13 4.93
CA VAL A 3 14.75 76.02 3.74
C VAL A 3 16.09 76.75 3.75
N TYR A 4 16.82 76.64 2.63
CA TYR A 4 17.63 77.64 1.90
C TYR A 4 18.81 76.92 1.20
N CYS A 5 19.26 77.21 -0.02
CA CYS A 5 18.82 78.07 -1.14
C CYS A 5 19.89 77.97 -2.25
N ARG A 6 19.50 78.20 -3.51
CA ARG A 6 20.14 79.03 -4.55
C ARG A 6 21.68 79.01 -4.71
N THR A 7 22.30 79.01 -5.90
CA THR A 7 21.93 79.70 -7.15
C THR A 7 22.94 79.39 -8.28
N ARG A 8 22.47 79.58 -9.53
CA ARG A 8 23.15 80.08 -10.76
C ARG A 8 24.30 79.24 -11.36
N SER A 9 24.24 78.78 -12.60
CA SER A 9 23.98 79.41 -13.92
C SER A 9 25.29 79.45 -14.70
N ARG A 10 25.33 78.74 -15.84
CA ARG A 10 25.82 79.31 -17.10
C ARG A 10 25.42 78.44 -18.28
N VAL A 11 24.69 79.10 -19.17
CA VAL A 11 24.33 78.73 -20.52
C VAL A 11 25.58 78.77 -21.40
N THR A 12 25.80 77.75 -22.24
CA THR A 12 26.39 77.98 -23.57
C THR A 12 25.89 76.92 -24.53
N LEU A 13 25.32 77.42 -25.62
CA LEU A 13 24.63 76.72 -26.69
C LEU A 13 25.65 76.67 -27.86
N VAL A 14 26.03 75.47 -28.33
CA VAL A 14 26.75 75.32 -29.60
C VAL A 14 26.10 74.20 -30.40
N LEU A 15 25.56 74.63 -31.53
CA LEU A 15 24.94 73.88 -32.60
C LEU A 15 26.04 73.20 -33.44
N GLY A 16 25.96 71.88 -33.64
CA GLY A 16 26.90 71.12 -34.47
C GLY A 16 26.17 70.02 -35.22
N MET A 17 25.95 70.25 -36.51
CA MET A 17 25.23 69.42 -37.46
C MET A 17 26.14 68.35 -38.07
N MET A 18 25.55 67.20 -38.42
CA MET A 18 26.04 66.15 -39.35
C MET A 18 27.16 65.22 -38.86
N LEU A 19 26.92 63.91 -38.80
CA LEU A 19 27.04 62.99 -39.94
C LEU A 19 26.66 61.57 -39.52
N SER A 20 25.87 60.93 -40.38
CA SER A 20 25.43 59.53 -40.34
C SER A 20 26.63 58.58 -40.42
N GLY A 21 26.72 57.61 -39.50
CA GLY A 21 27.72 56.55 -39.54
C GLY A 21 27.14 55.27 -38.93
N VAL A 22 26.72 54.35 -39.80
CA VAL A 22 26.18 53.03 -39.47
C VAL A 22 27.32 52.15 -38.94
N LEU A 23 27.25 51.73 -37.67
CA LEU A 23 28.03 50.59 -37.16
C LEU A 23 27.05 49.52 -36.67
N ASN A 24 26.81 48.51 -37.49
CA ASN A 24 26.14 47.30 -37.06
C ASN A 24 27.23 46.30 -36.64
N ALA A 25 27.53 46.28 -35.34
CA ALA A 25 28.51 45.40 -34.73
C ALA A 25 27.92 43.98 -34.62
N ASN A 26 28.31 43.13 -35.56
CA ASN A 26 27.95 41.73 -35.60
C ASN A 26 29.11 40.91 -35.03
N THR A 27 29.10 40.60 -33.72
CA THR A 27 29.88 39.49 -33.15
C THR A 27 29.56 39.23 -31.67
N LEU A 28 29.23 37.96 -31.40
CA LEU A 28 29.47 37.21 -30.16
C LEU A 28 28.46 37.35 -29.01
N LEU A 29 27.30 36.71 -29.18
CA LEU A 29 26.69 35.95 -28.09
C LEU A 29 26.68 34.47 -28.50
N LYS A 30 27.70 33.73 -28.02
CA LYS A 30 27.65 32.27 -27.95
C LYS A 30 26.65 31.92 -26.86
N ASP A 31 25.40 31.72 -27.25
CA ASP A 31 24.40 31.15 -26.37
C ASP A 31 24.78 29.68 -26.10
N ASN A 32 25.30 29.48 -24.90
CA ASN A 32 25.65 28.20 -24.33
C ASN A 32 24.34 27.56 -23.84
N GLU A 33 23.54 27.04 -24.78
CA GLU A 33 22.34 26.28 -24.43
C GLU A 33 22.74 25.02 -23.66
N PRO A 34 22.25 24.80 -22.43
CA PRO A 34 22.46 23.55 -21.74
C PRO A 34 21.77 22.45 -22.55
N ARG A 35 22.57 21.50 -23.03
CA ARG A 35 22.19 20.27 -23.73
C ARG A 35 20.83 19.78 -23.26
N GLY A 36 19.79 20.12 -24.02
CA GLY A 36 18.48 19.51 -23.86
C GLY A 36 18.66 18.00 -23.94
N ALA A 37 18.31 17.31 -22.85
CA ALA A 37 18.24 15.87 -22.84
C ALA A 37 17.37 15.45 -24.03
N LYS A 38 18.03 14.91 -25.06
CA LYS A 38 17.41 14.39 -26.26
C LYS A 38 16.59 13.17 -25.86
N TRP A 39 15.31 13.37 -25.55
CA TRP A 39 14.31 12.31 -25.50
C TRP A 39 14.02 11.84 -26.93
N VAL A 40 15.02 11.27 -27.60
CA VAL A 40 14.86 10.64 -28.91
C VAL A 40 13.98 9.41 -28.69
N SER A 41 12.69 9.57 -29.04
CA SER A 41 11.76 8.53 -29.46
C SER A 41 11.96 7.16 -28.80
N GLN A 42 12.01 7.12 -27.47
CA GLN A 42 12.00 5.85 -26.76
C GLN A 42 10.60 5.23 -26.94
N PRO A 43 10.50 3.93 -27.28
CA PRO A 43 9.22 3.25 -27.31
C PRO A 43 8.56 3.36 -25.93
N THR A 44 7.49 4.14 -25.85
CA THR A 44 6.72 4.34 -24.62
C THR A 44 5.89 3.09 -24.36
N ILE A 45 6.17 2.40 -23.27
CA ILE A 45 5.37 1.24 -22.86
C ILE A 45 4.23 1.71 -21.98
N ARG A 46 3.00 1.30 -22.31
CA ARG A 46 1.86 1.55 -21.43
C ARG A 46 2.01 0.77 -20.14
N VAL A 47 1.72 1.45 -19.04
CA VAL A 47 1.73 0.86 -17.71
C VAL A 47 0.43 1.13 -16.98
N GLN A 48 0.09 0.22 -16.08
CA GLN A 48 -1.02 0.38 -15.16
C GLN A 48 -0.55 0.17 -13.72
N LEU A 49 -0.98 1.07 -12.84
CA LEU A 49 -0.71 1.03 -11.42
C LEU A 49 -1.67 0.06 -10.73
N ASN A 50 -1.14 -0.87 -9.96
CA ASN A 50 -1.88 -1.83 -9.17
C ASN A 50 -1.50 -1.70 -7.68
N ALA A 51 -2.44 -2.02 -6.80
CA ALA A 51 -2.11 -2.25 -5.40
C ALA A 51 -1.44 -3.62 -5.26
N LYS A 52 -0.36 -3.69 -4.50
CA LYS A 52 0.33 -4.95 -4.24
C LYS A 52 -0.56 -5.97 -3.52
N ASP A 53 -1.30 -5.51 -2.51
CA ASP A 53 -2.22 -6.34 -1.76
C ASP A 53 -3.65 -5.82 -1.94
N ARG A 54 -4.55 -6.71 -2.36
CA ARG A 54 -6.00 -6.49 -2.41
C ARG A 54 -6.65 -7.66 -1.68
N ALA A 55 -7.60 -7.36 -0.80
CA ALA A 55 -8.28 -8.36 0.00
C ALA A 55 -9.78 -8.08 0.07
N VAL A 56 -10.56 -9.15 0.02
CA VAL A 56 -11.98 -9.13 0.38
C VAL A 56 -12.07 -9.66 1.81
N LEU A 57 -12.50 -8.81 2.73
CA LEU A 57 -12.72 -9.17 4.13
C LEU A 57 -14.14 -9.70 4.26
N SER A 58 -14.23 -10.98 4.65
CA SER A 58 -15.50 -11.66 4.87
C SER A 58 -15.80 -11.85 6.36
N SER A 59 -17.05 -12.14 6.67
CA SER A 59 -17.46 -12.48 8.03
C SER A 59 -16.84 -13.80 8.48
N GLN A 60 -16.33 -13.84 9.71
CA GLN A 60 -15.84 -15.07 10.35
C GLN A 60 -16.86 -15.70 11.31
N LEU A 61 -18.05 -15.08 11.43
CA LEU A 61 -19.17 -15.58 12.22
C LEU A 61 -20.49 -15.08 11.64
N SER A 62 -21.59 -15.75 11.99
CA SER A 62 -22.93 -15.25 11.67
C SER A 62 -23.40 -14.27 12.74
N GLY A 63 -23.90 -13.11 12.34
CA GLY A 63 -24.32 -12.08 13.29
C GLY A 63 -24.74 -10.77 12.66
N ARG A 64 -25.30 -9.88 13.49
CA ARG A 64 -25.69 -8.53 13.09
C ARG A 64 -24.51 -7.59 13.20
N ILE A 65 -24.31 -6.74 12.19
CA ILE A 65 -23.30 -5.69 12.22
C ILE A 65 -23.76 -4.58 13.16
N LYS A 66 -23.06 -4.43 14.28
CA LYS A 66 -23.32 -3.38 15.28
C LYS A 66 -22.76 -2.05 14.81
N THR A 67 -21.55 -2.03 14.27
CA THR A 67 -20.88 -0.80 13.85
C THR A 67 -20.02 -1.01 12.62
N LEU A 68 -20.15 -0.10 11.65
CA LEU A 68 -19.36 -0.04 10.42
C LEU A 68 -19.11 1.43 10.07
N THR A 69 -17.98 1.97 10.53
CA THR A 69 -17.70 3.42 10.44
C THR A 69 -17.07 3.83 9.11
N LEU A 70 -16.42 2.91 8.42
CA LEU A 70 -15.64 3.21 7.22
C LEU A 70 -16.52 3.34 5.97
N LYS A 71 -16.25 4.40 5.22
CA LYS A 71 -16.83 4.64 3.88
C LYS A 71 -15.80 4.33 2.80
N GLU A 72 -16.29 4.14 1.58
CA GLU A 72 -15.45 3.93 0.41
C GLU A 72 -14.45 5.09 0.24
N GLY A 73 -13.21 4.75 -0.11
CA GLY A 73 -12.10 5.69 -0.25
C GLY A 73 -11.42 6.14 1.05
N GLN A 74 -12.01 5.86 2.23
CA GLN A 74 -11.39 6.17 3.52
C GLN A 74 -10.19 5.25 3.80
N SER A 75 -9.18 5.81 4.47
CA SER A 75 -7.98 5.09 4.88
C SER A 75 -8.12 4.47 6.26
N PHE A 76 -7.43 3.36 6.49
CA PHE A 76 -7.34 2.68 7.77
C PHE A 76 -5.90 2.23 8.05
N LYS A 77 -5.62 1.96 9.33
CA LYS A 77 -4.34 1.42 9.78
C LYS A 77 -4.44 -0.07 10.07
N LYS A 78 -3.33 -0.80 9.94
CA LYS A 78 -3.20 -2.21 10.33
C LYS A 78 -3.65 -2.38 11.78
N GLY A 79 -4.45 -3.41 12.03
CA GLY A 79 -5.00 -3.72 13.35
C GLY A 79 -6.19 -2.86 13.78
N GLN A 80 -6.60 -1.86 12.99
CA GLN A 80 -7.80 -1.09 13.27
C GLN A 80 -9.05 -1.98 13.10
N THR A 81 -10.00 -1.87 14.02
CA THR A 81 -11.33 -2.48 13.87
C THR A 81 -12.10 -1.76 12.77
N LEU A 82 -12.48 -2.50 11.73
CA LEU A 82 -13.22 -2.00 10.58
C LEU A 82 -14.72 -2.23 10.74
N VAL A 83 -15.08 -3.41 11.27
CA VAL A 83 -16.45 -3.86 11.50
C VAL A 83 -16.53 -4.48 12.89
N GLU A 84 -17.60 -4.17 13.61
CA GLU A 84 -17.93 -4.78 14.90
C GLU A 84 -19.31 -5.44 14.83
N PHE A 85 -19.40 -6.68 15.28
CA PHE A 85 -20.64 -7.45 15.39
C PHE A 85 -21.30 -7.28 16.76
N ASP A 86 -22.61 -7.49 16.79
CA ASP A 86 -23.31 -7.74 18.05
C ASP A 86 -22.90 -9.11 18.61
N CYS A 87 -22.28 -9.08 19.79
CA CYS A 87 -21.60 -10.24 20.36
C CYS A 87 -22.06 -10.62 21.76
N ASP A 88 -23.25 -10.19 22.15
CA ASP A 88 -23.77 -10.46 23.49
C ASP A 88 -23.94 -11.97 23.73
N ILE A 89 -24.45 -12.72 22.73
CA ILE A 89 -24.57 -14.18 22.82
C ILE A 89 -23.21 -14.86 22.92
N TYR A 90 -22.22 -14.44 22.13
CA TYR A 90 -20.87 -15.04 22.14
C TYR A 90 -20.14 -14.74 23.45
N LYS A 91 -20.30 -13.53 24.01
CA LYS A 91 -19.77 -13.16 25.33
C LYS A 91 -20.41 -13.99 26.43
N ALA A 92 -21.73 -14.13 26.44
CA ALA A 92 -22.43 -14.95 27.42
C ALA A 92 -21.98 -16.43 27.39
N LYS A 93 -21.79 -16.99 26.18
CA LYS A 93 -21.23 -18.35 26.02
C LYS A 93 -19.81 -18.48 26.56
N LEU A 94 -18.96 -17.48 26.30
CA LEU A 94 -17.61 -17.44 26.85
C LEU A 94 -17.64 -17.36 28.39
N ASP A 95 -18.51 -16.54 28.96
CA ASP A 95 -18.61 -16.39 30.42
C ASP A 95 -19.10 -17.68 31.09
N TYR A 96 -20.05 -18.40 30.47
CA TYR A 96 -20.44 -19.74 30.88
C TYR A 96 -19.24 -20.71 30.85
N ALA A 97 -18.50 -20.76 29.74
CA ALA A 97 -17.35 -21.66 29.58
C ALA A 97 -16.20 -21.32 30.56
N LYS A 98 -15.99 -20.04 30.87
CA LYS A 98 -15.03 -19.59 31.90
C LYS A 98 -15.42 -20.12 33.28
N ALA A 99 -16.70 -20.01 33.66
CA ALA A 99 -17.19 -20.51 34.94
C ALA A 99 -17.07 -22.04 35.04
N ALA A 100 -17.40 -22.77 33.96
CA ALA A 100 -17.23 -24.22 33.90
C ALA A 100 -15.75 -24.64 34.05
N ALA A 101 -14.84 -23.97 33.33
CA ALA A 101 -13.40 -24.22 33.45
C ALA A 101 -12.86 -23.94 34.86
N GLN A 102 -13.32 -22.86 35.49
CA GLN A 102 -12.94 -22.55 36.88
C GLN A 102 -13.44 -23.62 37.86
N ALA A 103 -14.69 -24.08 37.71
CA ALA A 103 -15.24 -25.14 38.56
C ALA A 103 -14.49 -26.47 38.37
N ALA A 104 -14.13 -26.83 37.14
CA ALA A 104 -13.36 -28.04 36.85
C ALA A 104 -11.94 -27.97 37.46
N GLU A 105 -11.26 -26.84 37.35
CA GLU A 105 -9.93 -26.66 37.96
C GLU A 105 -9.98 -26.77 39.50
N GLN A 106 -11.00 -26.20 40.13
CA GLN A 106 -11.19 -26.34 41.58
C GLN A 106 -11.41 -27.80 41.99
N LYS A 107 -12.23 -28.54 41.25
CA LYS A 107 -12.45 -29.98 41.48
C LYS A 107 -11.15 -30.77 41.33
N ARG A 108 -10.38 -30.51 40.27
CA ARG A 108 -9.06 -31.12 40.07
C ARG A 108 -8.09 -30.80 41.20
N ALA A 109 -8.06 -29.56 41.68
CA ALA A 109 -7.21 -29.17 42.80
C ALA A 109 -7.58 -29.94 44.09
N VAL A 110 -8.88 -30.13 44.36
CA VAL A 110 -9.35 -30.95 45.48
C VAL A 110 -8.97 -32.43 45.28
N ALA A 111 -9.20 -32.99 44.09
CA ALA A 111 -8.84 -34.38 43.79
C ALA A 111 -7.34 -34.64 43.98
N LYS A 112 -6.47 -33.75 43.48
CA LYS A 112 -5.02 -33.82 43.70
C LYS A 112 -4.63 -33.74 45.18
N ARG A 113 -5.33 -32.89 45.95
CA ARG A 113 -5.09 -32.80 47.40
C ARG A 113 -5.49 -34.09 48.11
N LEU A 114 -6.60 -34.72 47.74
CA LEU A 114 -7.05 -35.99 48.31
C LEU A 114 -6.14 -37.16 47.90
N ASP A 115 -5.59 -37.14 46.69
CA ASP A 115 -4.63 -38.13 46.19
C ASP A 115 -3.32 -38.09 46.99
N ASN A 116 -2.81 -36.89 47.30
CA ASN A 116 -1.67 -36.70 48.20
C ASN A 116 -1.93 -37.24 49.62
N LEU A 117 -3.20 -37.32 50.03
CA LEU A 117 -3.63 -37.91 51.30
C LEU A 117 -4.06 -39.38 51.15
N GLN A 118 -3.82 -40.00 49.98
CA GLN A 118 -4.22 -41.38 49.65
C GLN A 118 -5.70 -41.68 49.92
N SER A 119 -6.55 -40.65 49.74
CA SER A 119 -7.97 -40.67 50.12
C SER A 119 -8.92 -40.68 48.90
N ILE A 120 -8.42 -40.93 47.70
CA ILE A 120 -9.17 -40.95 46.43
C ILE A 120 -8.50 -41.91 45.43
N SER A 121 -9.23 -42.39 44.42
CA SER A 121 -8.68 -43.27 43.38
C SER A 121 -7.91 -42.49 42.31
N VAL A 122 -6.83 -43.09 41.78
CA VAL A 122 -6.10 -42.57 40.61
C VAL A 122 -7.02 -42.35 39.41
N MET A 123 -8.05 -43.19 39.25
CA MET A 123 -9.05 -43.01 38.18
C MET A 123 -9.83 -41.71 38.33
N GLU A 124 -10.20 -41.34 39.57
CA GLU A 124 -10.95 -40.12 39.85
C GLU A 124 -10.09 -38.86 39.64
N VAL A 125 -8.79 -38.94 39.97
CA VAL A 125 -7.82 -37.87 39.65
C VAL A 125 -7.69 -37.68 38.13
N ASN A 126 -7.53 -38.78 37.39
CA ASN A 126 -7.43 -38.76 35.93
C ASN A 126 -8.71 -38.23 35.28
N GLN A 127 -9.89 -38.56 35.83
CA GLN A 127 -11.17 -38.02 35.37
C GLN A 127 -11.24 -36.50 35.60
N ALA A 128 -10.90 -36.04 36.80
CA ALA A 128 -10.90 -34.60 37.11
C ALA A 128 -9.91 -33.81 36.26
N GLU A 129 -8.77 -34.40 35.90
CA GLU A 129 -7.82 -33.83 34.95
C GLU A 129 -8.39 -33.75 33.54
N SER A 130 -9.03 -34.83 33.06
CA SER A 130 -9.68 -34.86 31.75
C SER A 130 -10.81 -33.83 31.65
N ASP A 131 -11.66 -33.72 32.67
CA ASP A 131 -12.75 -32.74 32.75
C ASP A 131 -12.22 -31.31 32.70
N THR A 132 -11.10 -31.05 33.38
CA THR A 132 -10.44 -29.75 33.36
C THR A 132 -9.95 -29.41 31.95
N LEU A 133 -9.30 -30.36 31.25
CA LEU A 133 -8.82 -30.14 29.89
C LEU A 133 -9.97 -29.88 28.91
N MET A 134 -11.09 -30.61 29.04
CA MET A 134 -12.30 -30.38 28.23
C MET A 134 -12.87 -28.97 28.45
N ALA A 135 -13.07 -28.57 29.72
CA ALA A 135 -13.62 -27.27 30.04
C ALA A 135 -12.68 -26.11 29.63
N GLN A 136 -11.37 -26.28 29.75
CA GLN A 136 -10.39 -25.31 29.24
C GLN A 136 -10.42 -25.19 27.71
N ALA A 137 -10.63 -26.29 26.99
CA ALA A 137 -10.80 -26.27 25.53
C ALA A 137 -12.07 -25.51 25.12
N GLU A 138 -13.20 -25.73 25.81
CA GLU A 138 -14.44 -24.99 25.58
C GLU A 138 -14.28 -23.49 25.85
N ARG A 139 -13.59 -23.12 26.93
CA ARG A 139 -13.24 -21.71 27.21
C ARG A 139 -12.48 -21.09 26.04
N ARG A 140 -11.45 -21.78 25.52
CA ARG A 140 -10.65 -21.31 24.39
C ARG A 140 -11.49 -21.15 23.12
N ILE A 141 -12.44 -22.05 22.86
CA ILE A 141 -13.39 -21.91 21.74
C ILE A 141 -14.20 -20.62 21.90
N GLY A 142 -14.73 -20.36 23.10
CA GLY A 142 -15.44 -19.12 23.41
C GLY A 142 -14.59 -17.87 23.18
N GLU A 143 -13.32 -17.89 23.58
CA GLU A 143 -12.37 -16.77 23.38
C GLU A 143 -12.15 -16.48 21.89
N ILE A 144 -11.99 -17.54 21.08
CA ILE A 144 -11.83 -17.41 19.64
C ILE A 144 -13.10 -16.82 19.02
N MET A 145 -14.29 -17.33 19.38
CA MET A 145 -15.55 -16.81 18.86
C MET A 145 -15.75 -15.33 19.20
N VAL A 146 -15.43 -14.91 20.43
CA VAL A 146 -15.48 -13.49 20.82
C VAL A 146 -14.43 -12.65 20.08
N SER A 147 -13.24 -13.20 19.80
CA SER A 147 -12.23 -12.48 19.00
C SER A 147 -12.67 -12.23 17.55
N ARG A 148 -13.53 -13.11 17.00
CA ARG A 148 -14.10 -12.99 15.65
C ARG A 148 -15.23 -11.95 15.55
N CYS A 149 -15.65 -11.38 16.67
CA CYS A 149 -16.61 -10.27 16.74
C CYS A 149 -16.13 -8.96 16.11
N GLY A 150 -14.83 -8.85 15.86
CA GLY A 150 -14.23 -7.74 15.15
C GLY A 150 -13.59 -8.19 13.85
N VAL A 151 -13.84 -7.47 12.76
CA VAL A 151 -13.04 -7.58 11.54
C VAL A 151 -11.93 -6.53 11.59
N TYR A 152 -10.69 -6.99 11.69
CA TYR A 152 -9.51 -6.13 11.81
C TYR A 152 -8.79 -5.96 10.48
N ALA A 153 -8.18 -4.79 10.28
CA ALA A 153 -7.38 -4.50 9.10
C ALA A 153 -6.08 -5.34 9.04
N PRO A 154 -5.83 -6.13 7.98
CA PRO A 154 -4.60 -6.91 7.85
C PRO A 154 -3.35 -6.06 7.55
N PHE A 155 -3.53 -4.88 6.95
CA PHE A 155 -2.47 -3.95 6.55
C PHE A 155 -2.95 -2.49 6.62
N ASN A 156 -2.08 -1.52 6.33
CA ASN A 156 -2.46 -0.13 6.13
C ASN A 156 -3.03 0.03 4.72
N GLY A 157 -4.21 0.64 4.59
CA GLY A 157 -4.89 0.62 3.31
C GLY A 157 -6.08 1.56 3.22
N ARG A 158 -6.87 1.34 2.17
CA ARG A 158 -8.12 2.07 1.91
C ARG A 158 -9.24 1.12 1.51
N VAL A 159 -10.46 1.52 1.82
CA VAL A 159 -11.67 0.80 1.40
C VAL A 159 -11.91 1.05 -0.08
N VAL A 160 -11.99 -0.02 -0.86
CA VAL A 160 -12.43 -0.01 -2.26
C VAL A 160 -13.94 0.10 -2.29
N LYS A 161 -14.60 -0.87 -1.66
CA LYS A 161 -16.05 -1.04 -1.74
C LYS A 161 -16.60 -1.56 -0.43
N ARG A 162 -17.79 -1.10 -0.08
CA ARG A 162 -18.55 -1.59 1.08
C ARG A 162 -19.71 -2.44 0.59
N LEU A 163 -19.71 -3.73 0.97
CA LEU A 163 -20.67 -4.71 0.47
C LEU A 163 -21.89 -4.86 1.38
N VAL A 164 -21.78 -4.45 2.64
CA VAL A 164 -22.83 -4.59 3.66
C VAL A 164 -23.05 -3.28 4.42
N GLN A 165 -24.19 -3.16 5.10
CA GLN A 165 -24.60 -1.99 5.87
C GLN A 165 -24.55 -2.23 7.38
N GLN A 166 -24.43 -1.14 8.14
CA GLN A 166 -24.63 -1.21 9.58
C GLN A 166 -26.06 -1.66 9.89
N GLY A 167 -26.22 -2.57 10.84
CA GLY A 167 -27.50 -3.13 11.23
C GLY A 167 -27.95 -4.33 10.40
N GLU A 168 -27.25 -4.64 9.31
CA GLU A 168 -27.50 -5.83 8.47
C GLU A 168 -27.05 -7.10 9.19
N PHE A 169 -27.70 -8.22 8.87
CA PHE A 169 -27.32 -9.54 9.35
C PHE A 169 -26.52 -10.24 8.25
N VAL A 170 -25.36 -10.80 8.60
CA VAL A 170 -24.49 -11.52 7.66
C VAL A 170 -24.22 -12.93 8.13
N SER A 171 -23.99 -13.82 7.18
CA SER A 171 -23.58 -15.22 7.44
C SER A 171 -22.07 -15.37 7.46
N GLU A 172 -21.56 -16.43 8.09
CA GLU A 172 -20.14 -16.80 8.00
C GLU A 172 -19.71 -16.99 6.53
N GLY A 173 -18.57 -16.42 6.15
CA GLY A 173 -18.03 -16.43 4.79
C GLY A 173 -18.53 -15.30 3.89
N GLU A 174 -19.57 -14.57 4.30
CA GLU A 174 -20.16 -13.49 3.50
C GLU A 174 -19.19 -12.29 3.35
N PRO A 175 -18.95 -11.78 2.13
CA PRO A 175 -18.11 -10.61 1.90
C PRO A 175 -18.65 -9.31 2.52
N ILE A 176 -17.80 -8.56 3.23
CA ILE A 176 -18.20 -7.34 3.96
C ILE A 176 -17.53 -6.10 3.37
N LEU A 177 -16.21 -6.14 3.22
CA LEU A 177 -15.40 -5.01 2.75
C LEU A 177 -14.39 -5.47 1.71
N GLU A 178 -14.22 -4.67 0.68
CA GLU A 178 -13.09 -4.81 -0.22
C GLU A 178 -12.06 -3.73 0.08
N VAL A 179 -10.80 -4.12 0.24
CA VAL A 179 -9.73 -3.21 0.66
C VAL A 179 -8.44 -3.44 -0.13
N TYR A 180 -7.59 -2.40 -0.19
CA TYR A 180 -6.26 -2.50 -0.80
C TYR A 180 -5.19 -1.82 0.05
N SER A 181 -3.95 -2.28 -0.07
CA SER A 181 -2.77 -1.76 0.62
C SER A 181 -2.29 -0.46 0.00
N SER A 182 -2.06 0.56 0.81
CA SER A 182 -1.62 1.89 0.36
C SER A 182 -0.12 2.12 0.51
N LYS A 183 0.66 1.08 0.82
CA LYS A 183 2.10 1.20 1.14
C LYS A 183 2.99 0.96 -0.08
N VAL A 184 2.65 -0.04 -0.88
CA VAL A 184 3.48 -0.48 -2.01
C VAL A 184 2.59 -0.61 -3.23
N TYR A 185 2.96 0.11 -4.28
CA TYR A 185 2.29 0.04 -5.57
C TYR A 185 3.14 -0.77 -6.55
N GLU A 186 2.49 -1.73 -7.18
CA GLU A 186 3.06 -2.50 -8.28
C GLU A 186 2.66 -1.81 -9.58
N VAL A 187 3.52 -1.82 -10.59
CA VAL A 187 3.20 -1.42 -11.95
C VAL A 187 3.28 -2.64 -12.85
N ALA A 188 2.25 -2.86 -13.65
CA ALA A 188 2.24 -3.87 -14.68
C ALA A 188 2.49 -3.22 -16.03
N LEU A 189 3.47 -3.75 -16.76
CA LEU A 189 3.89 -3.29 -18.08
C LEU A 189 3.68 -4.42 -19.08
N ILE A 190 3.14 -4.11 -20.25
CA ILE A 190 3.07 -5.07 -21.36
C ILE A 190 4.18 -4.73 -22.34
N VAL A 191 5.16 -5.63 -22.45
CA VAL A 191 6.41 -5.39 -23.18
C VAL A 191 6.51 -6.35 -24.36
N PRO A 192 7.04 -5.93 -25.53
CA PRO A 192 7.32 -6.86 -26.64
C PRO A 192 8.23 -8.00 -26.22
N SER A 193 7.91 -9.23 -26.63
CA SER A 193 8.65 -10.46 -26.30
C SER A 193 10.15 -10.41 -26.62
N ARG A 194 10.55 -9.64 -27.65
CA ARG A 194 11.97 -9.42 -27.99
C ARG A 194 12.83 -8.87 -26.83
N TRP A 195 12.23 -8.18 -25.86
CA TRP A 195 12.96 -7.59 -24.73
C TRP A 195 13.18 -8.56 -23.56
N ILE A 196 12.72 -9.81 -23.66
CA ILE A 196 12.80 -10.78 -22.57
C ILE A 196 14.23 -11.09 -22.13
N SER A 197 15.19 -11.08 -23.06
CA SER A 197 16.61 -11.32 -22.78
C SER A 197 17.31 -10.10 -22.17
N GLU A 198 16.72 -8.91 -22.34
CA GLU A 198 17.31 -7.61 -22.00
C GLU A 198 16.82 -7.12 -20.63
N ILE A 199 15.55 -7.38 -20.28
CA ILE A 199 14.97 -6.99 -19.00
C ILE A 199 15.28 -8.04 -17.94
N LYS A 200 15.99 -7.63 -16.88
CA LYS A 200 16.26 -8.47 -15.71
C LYS A 200 15.59 -7.90 -14.46
N ILE A 201 15.38 -8.79 -13.49
CA ILE A 201 14.92 -8.39 -12.15
C ILE A 201 15.96 -7.43 -11.54
N GLY A 202 15.48 -6.34 -10.95
CA GLY A 202 16.30 -5.28 -10.37
C GLY A 202 16.55 -4.08 -11.29
N HIS A 203 16.27 -4.19 -12.60
CA HIS A 203 16.46 -3.06 -13.53
C HIS A 203 15.61 -1.87 -13.14
N ALA A 204 16.21 -0.68 -13.14
CA ALA A 204 15.52 0.57 -12.85
C ALA A 204 14.83 1.11 -14.10
N PHE A 205 13.66 1.71 -13.91
CA PHE A 205 12.94 2.41 -14.97
C PHE A 205 12.11 3.54 -14.38
N GLN A 206 11.67 4.46 -15.24
CA GLN A 206 10.84 5.59 -14.83
C GLN A 206 9.42 5.39 -15.34
N VAL A 207 8.43 5.75 -14.51
CA VAL A 207 7.01 5.73 -14.86
C VAL A 207 6.46 7.15 -14.78
N LYS A 208 5.93 7.67 -15.87
CA LYS A 208 5.11 8.88 -15.86
C LYS A 208 3.65 8.48 -15.83
N LEU A 209 2.92 8.82 -14.76
CA LEU A 209 1.48 8.60 -14.70
C LEU A 209 0.73 9.74 -15.38
N ASP A 210 -0.30 9.40 -16.13
CA ASP A 210 -1.11 10.35 -16.92
C ASP A 210 -1.95 11.23 -15.98
N GLU A 211 -2.44 10.69 -14.87
CA GLU A 211 -3.32 11.42 -13.94
C GLU A 211 -2.57 12.39 -13.03
N THR A 212 -1.34 12.06 -12.60
CA THR A 212 -0.54 12.94 -11.73
C THR A 212 0.44 13.81 -12.50
N GLN A 213 0.73 13.47 -13.77
CA GLN A 213 1.79 14.07 -14.59
C GLN A 213 3.19 14.01 -13.97
N GLN A 214 3.37 13.22 -12.91
CA GLN A 214 4.64 13.05 -12.20
C GLN A 214 5.37 11.81 -12.68
N ILE A 215 6.70 11.86 -12.55
CA ILE A 215 7.60 10.76 -12.86
C ILE A 215 8.01 10.07 -11.54
N TYR A 216 7.88 8.76 -11.53
CA TYR A 216 8.18 7.89 -10.40
C TYR A 216 9.31 6.93 -10.79
N ASN A 217 10.30 6.79 -9.92
CA ASN A 217 11.33 5.77 -10.08
C ASN A 217 10.77 4.41 -9.63
N ALA A 218 10.89 3.42 -10.50
CA ALA A 218 10.47 2.06 -10.26
C ALA A 218 11.62 1.07 -10.54
N LYS A 219 11.49 -0.14 -10.00
CA LYS A 219 12.40 -1.26 -10.27
C LYS A 219 11.63 -2.48 -10.73
N VAL A 220 12.18 -3.26 -11.63
CA VAL A 220 11.60 -4.54 -12.04
C VAL A 220 11.72 -5.52 -10.87
N THR A 221 10.61 -6.13 -10.47
CA THR A 221 10.56 -7.10 -9.36
C THR A 221 10.34 -8.51 -9.87
N ARG A 222 9.55 -8.68 -10.93
CA ARG A 222 9.17 -9.98 -11.47
C ARG A 222 8.86 -9.90 -12.96
N LEU A 223 9.24 -10.94 -13.69
CA LEU A 223 8.86 -11.13 -15.09
C LEU A 223 7.68 -12.10 -15.17
N GLY A 224 6.80 -11.90 -16.15
CA GLY A 224 5.70 -12.80 -16.46
C GLY A 224 6.22 -14.14 -16.96
N ALA A 225 5.54 -15.22 -16.58
CA ALA A 225 5.95 -16.58 -16.93
C ALA A 225 5.46 -17.04 -18.31
N VAL A 226 4.64 -16.23 -18.99
CA VAL A 226 3.98 -16.58 -20.25
C VAL A 226 4.12 -15.41 -21.22
N ILE A 227 4.44 -15.75 -22.47
CA ILE A 227 4.35 -14.83 -23.61
C ILE A 227 2.99 -15.07 -24.26
N ASP A 228 2.23 -14.01 -24.49
CA ASP A 228 1.00 -14.08 -25.27
C ASP A 228 1.36 -14.15 -26.77
N PRO A 229 1.03 -15.26 -27.47
CA PRO A 229 1.39 -15.43 -28.87
C PRO A 229 0.60 -14.50 -29.80
N LEU A 230 -0.60 -14.04 -29.41
CA LEU A 230 -1.43 -13.18 -30.24
C LEU A 230 -0.88 -11.75 -30.26
N SER A 231 -0.53 -11.21 -29.10
CA SER A 231 0.04 -9.87 -28.97
C SER A 231 1.57 -9.83 -29.05
N GLN A 232 2.23 -11.00 -29.09
CA GLN A 232 3.69 -11.16 -29.05
C GLN A 232 4.35 -10.40 -27.89
N SER A 233 3.67 -10.36 -26.74
CA SER A 233 4.06 -9.55 -25.59
C SER A 233 4.14 -10.40 -24.32
N PHE A 234 4.85 -9.89 -23.32
CA PHE A 234 4.91 -10.47 -21.99
C PHE A 234 4.78 -9.39 -20.92
N THR A 235 4.25 -9.77 -19.76
CA THR A 235 4.04 -8.84 -18.66
C THR A 235 5.31 -8.69 -17.84
N VAL A 236 5.74 -7.46 -17.57
CA VAL A 236 6.78 -7.14 -16.59
C VAL A 236 6.12 -6.47 -15.39
N PHE A 237 6.49 -6.88 -14.20
CA PHE A 237 6.04 -6.28 -12.95
C PHE A 237 7.17 -5.49 -12.32
N GLY A 238 6.86 -4.29 -11.86
CA GLY A 238 7.79 -3.44 -11.13
C GLY A 238 7.16 -2.81 -9.89
N GLU A 239 8.00 -2.26 -9.02
CA GLU A 239 7.59 -1.62 -7.78
C GLU A 239 8.07 -0.17 -7.75
N ILE A 240 7.17 0.77 -7.39
CA ILE A 240 7.52 2.18 -7.20
C ILE A 240 8.34 2.34 -5.92
N LEU A 241 9.55 2.89 -6.04
CA LEU A 241 10.52 2.98 -4.93
C LEU A 241 10.18 4.07 -3.91
N LYS A 242 9.56 5.16 -4.36
CA LYS A 242 9.17 6.29 -3.52
C LYS A 242 7.80 6.79 -3.95
N THR A 243 6.86 6.78 -3.03
CA THR A 243 5.55 7.44 -3.20
C THR A 243 5.66 8.87 -2.67
N PRO A 244 5.74 9.91 -3.51
CA PRO A 244 5.63 11.30 -3.07
C PRO A 244 4.27 11.56 -2.40
N ASN A 245 4.10 12.74 -1.80
CA ASN A 245 2.87 13.16 -1.09
C ASN A 245 1.60 13.21 -1.96
N VAL A 246 1.70 12.91 -3.26
CA VAL A 246 0.56 12.84 -4.17
C VAL A 246 -0.14 11.50 -4.02
N ARG A 247 -1.46 11.56 -3.91
CA ARG A 247 -2.31 10.38 -3.74
C ARG A 247 -2.29 9.52 -5.01
N LEU A 248 -1.69 8.34 -4.90
CA LEU A 248 -1.74 7.29 -5.91
C LEU A 248 -2.97 6.40 -5.72
N ILE A 249 -3.67 6.09 -6.80
CA ILE A 249 -4.86 5.23 -6.81
C ILE A 249 -4.62 4.07 -7.77
N PRO A 250 -4.83 2.80 -7.36
CA PRO A 250 -4.78 1.68 -8.29
C PRO A 250 -5.74 1.89 -9.46
N GLY A 251 -5.31 1.54 -10.67
CA GLY A 251 -6.00 1.82 -11.92
C GLY A 251 -5.45 3.01 -12.69
N MET A 252 -4.66 3.89 -12.07
CA MET A 252 -3.92 4.95 -12.77
C MET A 252 -3.06 4.36 -13.89
N SER A 253 -2.98 5.05 -15.02
CA SER A 253 -2.26 4.59 -16.21
C SER A 253 -1.17 5.57 -16.62
N GLY A 254 -0.24 5.13 -17.43
CA GLY A 254 0.87 5.97 -17.82
C GLY A 254 1.81 5.34 -18.81
N ASN A 255 3.01 5.91 -18.91
CA ASN A 255 4.07 5.44 -19.78
C ASN A 255 5.33 5.14 -18.97
N ALA A 256 5.97 4.01 -19.28
CA ALA A 256 7.28 3.68 -18.76
C ALA A 256 8.38 4.00 -19.76
N TYR A 257 9.51 4.41 -19.20
CA TYR A 257 10.74 4.77 -19.89
C TYR A 257 11.85 3.90 -19.31
N PHE A 258 12.40 3.03 -20.16
CA PHE A 258 13.59 2.26 -19.86
C PHE A 258 14.80 3.00 -20.43
N ASP A 259 15.88 3.07 -19.65
CA ASP A 259 17.16 3.58 -20.15
C ASP A 259 17.90 2.43 -20.86
N PRO A 260 18.03 2.46 -22.20
CA PRO A 260 18.66 1.37 -22.94
C PRO A 260 20.16 1.21 -22.62
N SER A 261 20.81 2.25 -22.09
CA SER A 261 22.23 2.17 -21.68
C SER A 261 22.46 1.21 -20.52
N GLN A 262 21.40 0.86 -19.78
CA GLN A 262 21.48 -0.13 -18.69
C GLN A 262 21.41 -1.58 -19.17
N TRP A 263 21.10 -1.83 -20.45
CA TRP A 263 20.98 -3.20 -20.99
C TRP A 263 22.34 -3.80 -21.38
N THR A 264 23.37 -2.98 -21.59
CA THR A 264 24.67 -3.40 -22.16
C THR A 264 25.77 -3.70 -21.13
N SER A 265 25.53 -3.54 -19.82
CA SER A 265 26.61 -3.62 -18.81
C SER A 265 26.88 -5.01 -18.21
N THR A 266 26.22 -6.08 -18.65
CA THR A 266 26.45 -7.45 -18.10
C THR A 266 27.37 -8.33 -18.95
N THR A 267 27.90 -7.88 -20.09
CA THR A 267 28.70 -8.73 -21.00
C THR A 267 30.22 -8.62 -20.82
N GLU A 268 30.71 -8.12 -19.69
CA GLU A 268 32.15 -7.96 -19.46
C GLU A 268 32.58 -8.58 -18.12
N ASN A 269 32.44 -9.91 -17.99
CA ASN A 269 33.28 -10.75 -17.12
C ASN A 269 32.90 -12.24 -17.25
N VAL A 270 33.21 -12.83 -18.40
CA VAL A 270 33.55 -14.25 -18.50
C VAL A 270 34.65 -14.38 -19.56
N ARG A 271 35.89 -14.45 -19.09
CA ARG A 271 37.02 -15.07 -19.80
C ARG A 271 37.64 -16.09 -18.86
#